data_AF-A0A2I0KIR3-F1
#
_entry.id   AF-A0A2I0KIR3-F1
#
_cell.length_a   1.000
_cell.length_b   1.000
_cell.length_c   1.000
_cell.angle_alpha   90.00
_cell.angle_beta   90.00
_cell.angle_gamma   90.00
#
_symmetry.space_group_name_H-M   'P 1'
#
loop_
_entity.id
_entity.type
_entity.pdbx_description
1 polymer ?
#
loop_
_entity_poly.entity_id
_entity_poly.type
_entity_poly.pdbx_seq_one_letter_code
_entity_poly.pdbx_strand_id
1 'polypeptide(L)'
;MKDAKLFASQGGPIILSQIENEYNTIQLAFKEPGTRYIQGAGTMAVGLKMAAPWFMCRQKDAPDPVYYGGTNYGRSGYSFVTTRYYDEAPIDEYGLLREPKWGHLRDLHHALRLCSKALLWGMPSVQMFGHGIEARIDEQPGTNVCAAFLSNNIPQTPMSVTFRGTKYFLSQHSISILPDCKTVVYNTKTIVAQHSSRSHENPNAENKNFQGQMFRERIPNFEDSPLKLNSPLELFSATKDTTDYLWYTTR
;
A
#
# COMPACT_ATOMS: atom_id res chain seq x y z
N MET A 1 18.93 -7.91 -12.53
CA MET A 1 17.99 -8.83 -11.84
C MET A 1 18.13 -10.28 -12.32
N LYS A 2 18.08 -10.55 -13.63
CA LYS A 2 18.24 -11.91 -14.18
C LYS A 2 19.61 -12.52 -13.90
N ASP A 3 20.68 -11.76 -14.10
CA ASP A 3 22.06 -12.25 -13.86
C ASP A 3 22.31 -12.52 -12.37
N ALA A 4 21.65 -11.75 -11.50
CA ALA A 4 21.66 -11.94 -10.06
C ALA A 4 20.68 -13.04 -9.56
N LYS A 5 20.02 -13.77 -10.47
CA LYS A 5 19.09 -14.89 -10.17
C LYS A 5 17.96 -14.53 -9.19
N LEU A 6 17.38 -13.34 -9.33
CA LEU A 6 16.36 -12.85 -8.40
C LEU A 6 14.92 -13.29 -8.72
N PHE A 7 14.66 -13.86 -9.90
CA PHE A 7 13.32 -14.33 -10.27
C PHE A 7 12.99 -15.71 -9.67
N ALA A 8 11.72 -15.96 -9.35
CA ALA A 8 11.25 -17.22 -8.75
C ALA A 8 11.56 -18.46 -9.60
N SER A 9 11.46 -18.34 -10.91
CA SER A 9 11.92 -19.35 -11.88
C SER A 9 13.42 -19.64 -11.85
N GLN A 10 14.22 -18.76 -11.23
CA GLN A 10 15.66 -18.93 -10.97
C GLN A 10 15.95 -19.28 -9.49
N GLY A 11 14.92 -19.47 -8.67
CA GLY A 11 15.03 -19.70 -7.22
C GLY A 11 15.06 -18.44 -6.35
N GLY A 12 14.89 -17.24 -6.95
CA GLY A 12 14.83 -15.97 -6.23
C GLY A 12 13.43 -15.56 -5.74
N PRO A 13 13.29 -14.40 -5.10
CA PRO A 13 12.02 -13.98 -4.48
C PRO A 13 11.03 -13.27 -5.43
N ILE A 14 11.44 -12.85 -6.63
CA ILE A 14 10.57 -12.05 -7.51
C ILE A 14 9.57 -12.95 -8.24
N ILE A 15 8.28 -12.82 -7.91
CA ILE A 15 7.17 -13.60 -8.49
C ILE A 15 6.34 -12.84 -9.54
N LEU A 16 6.39 -11.50 -9.55
CA LEU A 16 5.65 -10.62 -10.45
C LEU A 16 6.48 -9.38 -10.77
N SER A 17 6.18 -8.70 -11.86
CA SER A 17 6.79 -7.42 -12.20
C SER A 17 5.73 -6.45 -12.73
N GLN A 18 5.83 -5.19 -12.33
CA GLN A 18 4.94 -4.14 -12.82
C GLN A 18 5.65 -3.30 -13.86
N ILE A 19 4.97 -3.02 -14.97
CA ILE A 19 5.37 -1.99 -15.93
C ILE A 19 4.34 -0.89 -15.89
N GLU A 20 4.78 0.36 -15.97
CA GLU A 20 3.94 1.55 -15.77
C GLU A 20 3.28 1.63 -14.40
N ASN A 21 2.73 2.81 -14.07
CA ASN A 21 1.93 2.99 -12.87
C ASN A 21 0.72 3.88 -13.17
N GLU A 22 -0.48 3.32 -13.06
CA GLU A 22 -1.75 4.03 -13.20
C GLU A 22 -1.92 4.84 -14.50
N TYR A 23 -1.15 4.53 -15.55
CA TYR A 23 -1.10 5.31 -16.78
C TYR A 23 -2.46 5.52 -17.45
N ASN A 24 -3.38 4.57 -17.29
CA ASN A 24 -4.73 4.68 -17.83
C ASN A 24 -5.48 5.94 -17.33
N THR A 25 -5.12 6.49 -16.17
CA THR A 25 -5.69 7.73 -15.63
C THR A 25 -5.38 8.96 -16.49
N ILE A 26 -4.19 9.01 -17.09
CA ILE A 26 -3.73 10.12 -17.93
C ILE A 26 -3.79 9.81 -19.43
N GLN A 27 -3.91 8.53 -19.82
CA GLN A 27 -3.88 8.08 -21.21
C GLN A 27 -4.84 8.88 -22.12
N LEU A 28 -6.04 9.21 -21.62
CA LEU A 28 -7.04 9.97 -22.39
C LEU A 28 -6.57 11.37 -22.78
N ALA A 29 -5.74 12.02 -21.95
CA ALA A 29 -5.17 13.33 -22.28
C ALA A 29 -4.25 13.26 -23.51
N PHE A 30 -3.61 12.10 -23.73
CA PHE A 30 -2.67 11.87 -24.82
C PHE A 30 -3.28 11.19 -26.05
N LYS A 31 -4.58 10.84 -26.02
CA LYS A 31 -5.32 10.26 -27.17
C LYS A 31 -4.57 9.07 -27.80
N GLU A 32 -4.52 9.02 -29.14
CA GLU A 32 -3.80 8.01 -29.92
C GLU A 32 -2.32 7.81 -29.52
N PRO A 33 -1.50 8.87 -29.33
CA PRO A 33 -0.17 8.74 -28.76
C PRO A 33 -0.11 7.96 -27.43
N GLY A 34 -1.05 8.19 -26.51
CA GLY A 34 -1.09 7.48 -25.23
C GLY A 34 -1.36 5.99 -25.40
N THR A 35 -2.24 5.62 -26.33
CA THR A 35 -2.51 4.22 -26.67
C THR A 35 -1.30 3.54 -27.30
N ARG A 36 -0.63 4.20 -28.25
CA ARG A 36 0.59 3.66 -28.86
C ARG A 36 1.71 3.49 -27.83
N TYR A 37 1.85 4.43 -26.91
CA TYR A 37 2.83 4.37 -25.82
C TYR A 37 2.61 3.13 -24.95
N ILE A 38 1.40 2.94 -24.41
CA ILE A 38 1.14 1.85 -23.46
C ILE A 38 1.25 0.47 -24.13
N GLN A 39 0.84 0.36 -25.41
CA GLN A 39 1.05 -0.85 -26.20
C GLN A 39 2.54 -1.13 -26.44
N GLY A 40 3.33 -0.09 -26.72
CA GLY A 40 4.79 -0.18 -26.84
C GLY A 40 5.45 -0.62 -25.54
N ALA A 41 5.06 -0.02 -24.41
CA ALA A 41 5.56 -0.38 -23.08
C ALA A 41 5.25 -1.84 -22.73
N GLY A 42 4.02 -2.29 -22.97
CA GLY A 42 3.63 -3.69 -22.77
C GLY A 42 4.38 -4.66 -23.69
N THR A 43 4.52 -4.32 -24.97
CA THR A 43 5.27 -5.13 -25.95
C THR A 43 6.74 -5.24 -25.56
N MET A 44 7.35 -4.14 -25.13
CA MET A 44 8.72 -4.12 -24.62
C MET A 44 8.85 -5.02 -23.39
N ALA A 45 7.98 -4.86 -22.39
CA ALA A 45 8.03 -5.63 -21.14
C ALA A 45 7.95 -7.15 -21.39
N VAL A 46 7.00 -7.59 -22.22
CA VAL A 46 6.89 -9.00 -22.63
C VAL A 46 8.10 -9.44 -23.45
N GLY A 47 8.60 -8.58 -24.34
CA GLY A 47 9.77 -8.80 -25.19
C GLY A 47 11.08 -9.01 -24.42
N LEU A 48 11.20 -8.48 -23.20
CA LEU A 48 12.34 -8.74 -22.30
C LEU A 48 12.44 -10.22 -21.88
N LYS A 49 11.39 -11.02 -22.12
CA LYS A 49 11.33 -12.46 -21.78
C LYS A 49 11.79 -12.70 -20.33
N MET A 50 11.31 -11.84 -19.44
CA MET A 50 11.52 -12.00 -18.01
C MET A 50 10.78 -13.23 -17.51
N ALA A 51 11.32 -13.82 -16.46
CA ALA A 51 10.90 -15.13 -16.00
C ALA A 51 9.87 -15.04 -14.85
N ALA A 52 9.13 -13.93 -14.80
CA ALA A 52 7.98 -13.66 -13.95
C ALA A 52 6.88 -12.95 -14.78
N PRO A 53 5.59 -13.16 -14.48
CA PRO A 53 4.49 -12.47 -15.15
C PRO A 53 4.53 -10.95 -14.95
N TRP A 54 4.05 -10.22 -15.96
CA TRP A 54 3.88 -8.78 -15.93
C TRP A 54 2.44 -8.40 -15.59
N PHE A 55 2.26 -7.30 -14.88
CA PHE A 55 0.96 -6.64 -14.72
C PHE A 55 1.11 -5.12 -14.87
N MET A 56 -0.01 -4.46 -15.14
CA MET A 56 -0.15 -3.01 -15.16
C MET A 56 -1.28 -2.66 -14.20
N CYS A 57 -1.01 -1.79 -13.23
CA CYS A 57 -2.05 -1.34 -12.31
C CYS A 57 -2.92 -0.24 -12.96
N ARG A 58 -4.19 -0.22 -12.57
CA ARG A 58 -5.12 0.88 -12.85
C ARG A 58 -5.87 1.14 -11.55
N GLN A 59 -5.67 2.30 -10.94
CA GLN A 59 -6.62 2.75 -9.93
C GLN A 59 -6.77 4.27 -9.92
N LYS A 60 -7.98 4.72 -9.54
CA LYS A 60 -8.29 6.14 -9.29
C LYS A 60 -8.28 6.46 -7.79
N ASP A 61 -8.58 5.45 -6.97
CA ASP A 61 -8.75 5.55 -5.52
C ASP A 61 -8.14 4.32 -4.84
N ALA A 62 -6.91 3.94 -5.19
CA ALA A 62 -6.25 2.85 -4.48
C ALA A 62 -5.92 3.37 -3.08
N PRO A 63 -6.42 2.76 -2.00
CA PRO A 63 -5.84 3.04 -0.70
C PRO A 63 -4.38 2.64 -0.79
N ASP A 64 -3.49 3.57 -0.42
CA ASP A 64 -2.05 3.36 -0.44
C ASP A 64 -1.73 2.08 0.37
N PRO A 65 -1.32 0.96 -0.28
CA PRO A 65 -1.15 -0.29 0.42
C PRO A 65 0.26 -0.33 0.99
N VAL A 66 0.54 0.57 1.92
CA VAL A 66 1.87 0.68 2.51
C VAL A 66 1.89 -0.15 3.79
N TYR A 67 2.59 -1.29 3.75
CA TYR A 67 2.81 -2.08 4.96
C TYR A 67 3.79 -1.41 5.93
N TYR A 68 4.80 -0.73 5.36
CA TYR A 68 5.76 0.14 6.04
C TYR A 68 6.11 1.31 5.12
N GLY A 69 5.85 2.54 5.57
CA GLY A 69 6.06 3.74 4.75
C GLY A 69 7.44 4.38 4.92
N GLY A 70 7.94 4.42 6.15
CA GLY A 70 9.26 4.98 6.45
C GLY A 70 9.34 6.49 6.22
N THR A 71 10.49 6.93 5.70
CA THR A 71 10.90 8.34 5.66
C THR A 71 11.54 8.65 4.30
N ASN A 72 11.11 9.77 3.71
CA ASN A 72 11.75 10.40 2.55
C ASN A 72 13.03 11.10 3.01
N TYR A 73 14.15 10.37 3.02
CA TYR A 73 15.45 10.93 3.37
C TYR A 73 16.00 11.86 2.29
N GLY A 74 16.80 12.84 2.71
CA GLY A 74 17.43 13.79 1.80
C GLY A 74 16.41 14.75 1.19
N ARG A 75 16.54 14.99 -0.13
CA ARG A 75 15.80 16.03 -0.87
C ARG A 75 15.05 15.53 -2.10
N SER A 76 15.35 14.33 -2.57
CA SER A 76 14.83 13.79 -3.84
C SER A 76 13.58 12.94 -3.67
N GLY A 77 12.72 13.31 -2.71
CA GLY A 77 11.44 12.65 -2.49
C GLY A 77 10.40 13.06 -3.54
N TYR A 78 9.36 13.78 -3.11
CA TYR A 78 8.31 14.27 -4.00
C TYR A 78 7.89 15.71 -3.65
N SER A 79 7.13 16.35 -4.54
CA SER A 79 6.64 17.71 -4.34
C SER A 79 5.65 17.79 -3.17
N PHE A 80 5.92 18.69 -2.22
CA PHE A 80 5.08 18.96 -1.04
C PHE A 80 4.75 17.76 -0.14
N VAL A 81 5.45 16.62 -0.27
CA VAL A 81 5.33 15.53 0.71
C VAL A 81 6.19 15.83 1.91
N THR A 82 5.71 15.45 3.09
CA THR A 82 6.51 15.55 4.30
C THR A 82 7.70 14.58 4.25
N THR A 83 8.75 14.87 5.01
CA THR A 83 9.86 13.94 5.25
C THR A 83 9.34 12.60 5.76
N ARG A 84 8.32 12.61 6.60
CA ARG A 84 7.59 11.41 7.00
C ARG A 84 6.74 10.90 5.84
N TYR A 85 6.91 9.65 5.44
CA TYR A 85 6.08 8.98 4.43
C TYR A 85 5.08 8.05 5.11
N TYR A 86 4.14 8.64 5.86
CA TYR A 86 3.29 7.88 6.76
C TYR A 86 1.83 7.86 6.34
N ASP A 87 1.40 6.67 5.97
CA ASP A 87 0.06 6.37 5.49
C ASP A 87 -0.69 5.46 6.48
N GLU A 88 -0.59 5.79 7.76
CA GLU A 88 -1.21 4.98 8.81
C GLU A 88 -0.84 3.47 8.81
N ALA A 89 0.27 3.10 8.18
CA ALA A 89 0.69 1.73 7.94
C ALA A 89 0.70 0.84 9.21
N PRO A 90 0.54 -0.49 9.06
CA PRO A 90 0.68 -1.45 10.16
C PRO A 90 2.04 -1.38 10.86
N ILE A 91 3.11 -1.03 10.14
CA ILE A 91 4.41 -0.70 10.71
C ILE A 91 4.62 0.81 10.56
N ASP A 92 4.94 1.47 11.66
CA ASP A 92 5.13 2.92 11.64
C ASP A 92 6.46 3.35 11.02
N GLU A 93 6.64 4.67 10.85
CA GLU A 93 7.84 5.30 10.29
C GLU A 93 9.17 4.77 10.88
N TYR A 94 9.19 4.45 12.17
CA TYR A 94 10.39 4.03 12.91
C TYR A 94 10.56 2.50 12.92
N GLY A 95 9.70 1.76 12.22
CA GLY A 95 9.74 0.30 12.18
C GLY A 95 9.04 -0.38 13.37
N LEU A 96 8.28 0.37 14.18
CA LEU A 96 7.54 -0.20 15.31
C LEU A 96 6.16 -0.70 14.86
N LEU A 97 5.68 -1.76 15.50
CA LEU A 97 4.37 -2.34 15.21
C LEU A 97 3.26 -1.40 15.72
N ARG A 98 2.36 -1.00 14.82
CA ARG A 98 1.22 -0.14 15.17
C ARG A 98 0.01 -1.01 15.53
N GLU A 99 -0.15 -1.26 16.82
CA GLU A 99 -1.29 -1.99 17.33
C GLU A 99 -2.50 -1.08 17.60
N PRO A 100 -3.74 -1.55 17.35
CA PRO A 100 -4.11 -2.94 17.06
C PRO A 100 -4.07 -3.30 15.56
N LYS A 101 -3.78 -2.35 14.66
CA LYS A 101 -3.90 -2.55 13.21
C LYS A 101 -3.03 -3.72 12.73
N TRP A 102 -1.77 -3.76 13.16
CA TRP A 102 -0.85 -4.83 12.79
C TRP A 102 -1.32 -6.21 13.28
N GLY A 103 -1.66 -6.35 14.56
CA GLY A 103 -2.11 -7.60 15.15
C GLY A 103 -3.45 -8.08 14.57
N HIS A 104 -4.38 -7.16 14.32
CA HIS A 104 -5.67 -7.46 13.71
C HIS A 104 -5.50 -7.99 12.28
N LEU A 105 -4.63 -7.38 11.47
CA LEU A 105 -4.30 -7.86 10.11
C LEU A 105 -3.50 -9.16 10.12
N ARG A 106 -2.60 -9.37 11.10
CA ARG A 106 -1.90 -10.64 11.31
C ARG A 106 -2.91 -11.77 11.54
N ASP A 107 -3.88 -11.56 12.42
CA ASP A 107 -4.88 -12.57 12.76
C ASP A 107 -5.84 -12.84 11.59
N LEU A 108 -6.19 -11.80 10.81
CA LEU A 108 -6.89 -11.95 9.53
C LEU A 108 -6.11 -12.86 8.57
N HIS A 109 -4.80 -12.61 8.39
CA HIS A 109 -3.97 -13.44 7.51
C HIS A 109 -3.88 -14.89 7.98
N HIS A 110 -3.81 -15.13 9.30
CA HIS A 110 -3.88 -16.49 9.84
C HIS A 110 -5.21 -17.17 9.52
N ALA A 111 -6.33 -16.46 9.67
CA ALA A 111 -7.66 -16.99 9.30
C ALA A 111 -7.75 -17.32 7.80
N LEU A 112 -7.28 -16.43 6.92
CA LEU A 112 -7.25 -16.67 5.47
C LEU A 112 -6.33 -17.85 5.09
N ARG A 113 -5.20 -18.02 5.79
CA ARG A 113 -4.31 -19.16 5.58
C ARG A 113 -4.99 -20.48 5.92
N LEU A 114 -5.83 -20.53 6.95
CA LEU A 114 -6.65 -21.71 7.26
C LEU A 114 -7.65 -21.99 6.13
N CYS A 115 -8.22 -20.95 5.51
CA CYS A 115 -9.13 -21.09 4.36
C CYS A 115 -8.43 -21.44 3.03
N SER A 116 -7.09 -21.38 2.94
CA SER A 116 -6.34 -21.43 1.67
C SER A 116 -6.70 -22.61 0.75
N LYS A 117 -6.86 -23.83 1.30
CA LYS A 117 -7.22 -25.00 0.49
C LYS A 117 -8.59 -24.85 -0.18
N ALA A 118 -9.57 -24.35 0.57
CA ALA A 118 -10.91 -24.09 0.06
C ALA A 118 -10.91 -22.95 -0.97
N LEU A 119 -10.19 -21.86 -0.70
CA LEU A 119 -10.10 -20.72 -1.62
C LEU A 119 -9.41 -21.04 -2.95
N LEU A 120 -8.44 -21.95 -2.96
CA LEU A 120 -7.69 -22.30 -4.17
C LEU A 120 -8.35 -23.42 -5.00
N TRP A 121 -9.07 -24.32 -4.36
CA TRP A 121 -9.56 -25.56 -5.00
C TRP A 121 -11.07 -25.80 -4.85
N GLY A 122 -11.75 -25.02 -4.02
CA GLY A 122 -13.18 -25.10 -3.80
C GLY A 122 -13.99 -24.48 -4.93
N MET A 123 -15.24 -24.90 -5.03
CA MET A 123 -16.24 -24.27 -5.88
C MET A 123 -16.92 -23.14 -5.08
N PRO A 124 -16.87 -21.88 -5.57
CA PRO A 124 -17.52 -20.77 -4.92
C PRO A 124 -19.03 -20.85 -5.07
N SER A 125 -19.74 -20.51 -4.00
CA SER A 125 -21.20 -20.35 -3.98
C SER A 125 -21.59 -19.22 -3.01
N VAL A 126 -22.79 -18.69 -3.20
CA VAL A 126 -23.32 -17.59 -2.37
C VAL A 126 -24.69 -17.98 -1.85
N GLN A 127 -24.88 -17.82 -0.54
CA GLN A 127 -26.18 -17.96 0.12
C GLN A 127 -26.60 -16.60 0.68
N MET A 128 -27.77 -16.12 0.25
CA MET A 128 -28.37 -14.88 0.75
C MET A 128 -29.26 -15.16 1.96
N PHE A 129 -29.17 -14.32 3.00
CA PHE A 129 -30.06 -14.39 4.18
C PHE A 129 -31.05 -13.22 4.24
N GLY A 130 -30.86 -12.21 3.40
CA GLY A 130 -31.67 -11.00 3.38
C GLY A 130 -30.90 -9.84 2.77
N HIS A 131 -31.48 -8.65 2.82
CA HIS A 131 -30.86 -7.45 2.25
C HIS A 131 -29.54 -7.13 2.96
N GLY A 132 -28.42 -7.19 2.22
CA GLY A 132 -27.08 -6.85 2.73
C GLY A 132 -26.43 -7.92 3.61
N ILE A 133 -26.98 -9.14 3.67
CA ILE A 133 -26.42 -10.23 4.47
C ILE A 133 -26.26 -11.49 3.61
N GLU A 134 -25.03 -11.95 3.48
CA GLU A 134 -24.67 -13.07 2.62
C GLU A 134 -23.59 -13.96 3.26
N ALA A 135 -23.62 -15.25 2.93
CA ALA A 135 -22.50 -16.16 3.09
C ALA A 135 -21.85 -16.41 1.73
N ARG A 136 -20.54 -16.17 1.63
CA ARG A 136 -19.72 -16.69 0.53
C ARG A 136 -19.05 -17.96 0.99
N ILE A 137 -19.17 -19.02 0.20
CA ILE A 137 -18.78 -20.37 0.59
C ILE A 137 -17.92 -20.94 -0.52
N ASP A 138 -16.73 -21.40 -0.17
CA ASP A 138 -15.84 -22.12 -1.06
C ASP A 138 -15.75 -23.56 -0.54
N GLU A 139 -16.28 -24.52 -1.30
CA GLU A 139 -16.31 -25.91 -0.87
C GLU A 139 -15.90 -26.87 -1.98
N GLN A 140 -15.17 -27.93 -1.62
CA GLN A 140 -14.75 -28.94 -2.58
C GLN A 140 -15.66 -30.18 -2.44
N PRO A 141 -16.53 -30.47 -3.43
CA PRO A 141 -17.45 -31.60 -3.38
C PRO A 141 -16.72 -32.92 -3.15
N GLY A 142 -17.28 -33.77 -2.29
CA GLY A 142 -16.69 -35.08 -1.97
C GLY A 142 -15.52 -35.05 -0.96
N THR A 143 -15.19 -33.88 -0.41
CA THR A 143 -14.17 -33.73 0.64
C THR A 143 -14.73 -32.96 1.85
N ASN A 144 -13.94 -32.86 2.91
CA ASN A 144 -14.25 -32.02 4.08
C ASN A 144 -13.68 -30.59 3.98
N VAL A 145 -13.18 -30.18 2.80
CA VAL A 145 -12.59 -28.86 2.61
C VAL A 145 -13.70 -27.85 2.32
N CYS A 146 -13.91 -26.91 3.25
CA CYS A 146 -14.94 -25.88 3.15
C CYS A 146 -14.51 -24.64 3.91
N ALA A 147 -14.61 -23.46 3.31
CA ALA A 147 -14.48 -22.18 4.00
C ALA A 147 -15.72 -21.32 3.75
N ALA A 148 -16.16 -20.57 4.75
CA ALA A 148 -17.28 -19.65 4.63
C ALA A 148 -16.96 -18.27 5.21
N PHE A 149 -17.49 -17.23 4.56
CA PHE A 149 -17.40 -15.84 4.94
C PHE A 149 -18.81 -15.31 5.13
N LEU A 150 -19.21 -15.12 6.39
CA LEU A 150 -20.53 -14.58 6.73
C LEU A 150 -20.41 -13.07 6.86
N SER A 151 -21.01 -12.33 5.92
CA SER A 151 -20.94 -10.88 5.87
C SER A 151 -22.27 -10.25 6.29
N ASN A 152 -22.16 -9.19 7.09
CA ASN A 152 -23.25 -8.27 7.36
C ASN A 152 -22.79 -6.89 6.88
N ASN A 153 -23.28 -6.50 5.70
CA ASN A 153 -22.95 -5.22 5.07
C ASN A 153 -23.84 -4.07 5.57
N ILE A 154 -24.81 -4.35 6.45
CA ILE A 154 -25.67 -3.33 7.05
C ILE A 154 -24.83 -2.48 8.03
N PRO A 155 -24.75 -1.15 7.87
CA PRO A 155 -23.81 -0.32 8.63
C PRO A 155 -24.03 -0.25 10.14
N GLN A 156 -25.28 -0.26 10.58
CA GLN A 156 -25.64 0.06 11.98
C GLN A 156 -26.37 -1.05 12.72
N THR A 157 -26.69 -2.17 12.05
CA THR A 157 -27.58 -3.18 12.62
C THR A 157 -26.88 -4.53 12.70
N PRO A 158 -26.57 -5.04 13.91
CA PRO A 158 -26.14 -6.43 14.06
C PRO A 158 -27.31 -7.38 13.81
N MET A 159 -27.03 -8.57 13.30
CA MET A 159 -28.06 -9.58 13.02
C MET A 159 -27.55 -10.98 13.32
N SER A 160 -28.45 -11.88 13.74
CA SER A 160 -28.16 -13.30 13.80
C SER A 160 -28.72 -14.03 12.60
N VAL A 161 -27.92 -14.87 11.95
CA VAL A 161 -28.34 -15.69 10.82
C VAL A 161 -28.17 -17.17 11.13
N THR A 162 -29.01 -18.02 10.53
CA THR A 162 -28.86 -19.48 10.63
C THR A 162 -28.15 -20.00 9.39
N PHE A 163 -26.89 -20.40 9.54
CA PHE A 163 -26.07 -21.00 8.49
C PHE A 163 -25.82 -22.48 8.81
N ARG A 164 -26.18 -23.38 7.89
CA ARG A 164 -26.06 -24.84 8.06
C ARG A 164 -26.66 -25.35 9.39
N GLY A 165 -27.84 -24.84 9.74
CA GLY A 165 -28.55 -25.20 10.97
C GLY A 165 -27.98 -24.62 12.27
N THR A 166 -26.88 -23.87 12.21
CA THR A 166 -26.26 -23.22 13.37
C THR A 166 -26.49 -21.71 13.32
N LYS A 167 -26.81 -21.09 14.45
CA LYS A 167 -27.05 -19.64 14.55
C LYS A 167 -25.73 -18.91 14.81
N TYR A 168 -25.42 -17.93 13.96
CA TYR A 168 -24.23 -17.07 14.08
C TYR A 168 -24.64 -15.64 14.30
N PHE A 169 -23.98 -14.97 15.24
CA PHE A 169 -24.12 -13.53 15.47
C PHE A 169 -23.16 -12.76 14.57
N LEU A 170 -23.68 -11.83 13.77
CA LEU A 170 -22.90 -10.99 12.86
C LEU A 170 -23.02 -9.53 13.29
N SER A 171 -21.91 -8.96 13.75
CA SER A 171 -21.82 -7.52 14.02
C SER A 171 -22.07 -6.70 12.75
N GLN A 172 -22.57 -5.48 12.92
CA GLN A 172 -22.78 -4.55 11.81
C GLN A 172 -21.49 -4.28 11.04
N HIS A 173 -21.59 -4.14 9.72
CA HIS A 173 -20.48 -3.87 8.81
C HIS A 173 -19.25 -4.76 9.08
N SER A 174 -19.47 -6.08 9.17
CA SER A 174 -18.43 -7.04 9.52
C SER A 174 -18.51 -8.32 8.71
N ILE A 175 -17.39 -9.04 8.66
CA ILE A 175 -17.27 -10.36 8.06
C ILE A 175 -16.72 -11.31 9.11
N SER A 176 -17.41 -12.44 9.32
CA SER A 176 -16.92 -13.56 10.12
C SER A 176 -16.35 -14.65 9.21
N ILE A 177 -15.18 -15.19 9.56
CA ILE A 177 -14.46 -16.19 8.78
C ILE A 177 -14.55 -17.55 9.47
N LEU A 178 -15.00 -18.56 8.72
CA LEU A 178 -15.18 -19.94 9.16
C LEU A 178 -14.36 -20.88 8.23
N PRO A 179 -13.13 -21.26 8.60
CA PRO A 179 -12.24 -22.05 7.73
C PRO A 179 -12.65 -23.50 7.52
N ASP A 180 -13.66 -23.96 8.26
CA ASP A 180 -14.27 -25.30 8.21
C ASP A 180 -15.80 -25.22 7.96
N CYS A 181 -16.31 -24.03 7.63
CA CYS A 181 -17.74 -23.71 7.54
C CYS A 181 -18.56 -23.94 8.82
N LYS A 182 -17.91 -24.02 9.99
CA LYS A 182 -18.54 -24.30 11.29
C LYS A 182 -18.07 -23.37 12.40
N THR A 183 -16.78 -23.16 12.54
CA THR A 183 -16.18 -22.45 13.66
C THR A 183 -15.73 -21.06 13.23
N VAL A 184 -16.26 -20.01 13.86
CA VAL A 184 -15.79 -18.65 13.62
C VAL A 184 -14.42 -18.49 14.29
N VAL A 185 -13.38 -18.24 13.50
CA VAL A 185 -12.01 -18.02 14.00
C VAL A 185 -11.61 -16.55 14.00
N TYR A 186 -12.31 -15.72 13.23
CA TYR A 186 -12.03 -14.30 13.09
C TYR A 186 -13.29 -13.53 12.71
N ASN A 187 -13.45 -12.31 13.24
CA ASN A 187 -14.45 -11.35 12.79
C ASN A 187 -13.79 -9.98 12.60
N THR A 188 -14.05 -9.31 11.47
CA THR A 188 -13.39 -8.05 11.12
C THR A 188 -13.67 -6.89 12.09
N LYS A 189 -14.74 -6.96 12.88
CA LYS A 189 -15.11 -5.97 13.90
C LYS A 189 -14.61 -6.32 15.31
N THR A 190 -14.28 -7.59 15.56
CA THR A 190 -13.80 -8.06 16.86
C THR A 190 -12.29 -7.96 16.93
N ILE A 191 -11.80 -6.86 17.54
CA ILE A 191 -10.37 -6.60 17.70
C ILE A 191 -9.90 -7.25 19.00
N VAL A 192 -9.07 -8.29 18.90
CA VAL A 192 -8.47 -8.99 20.05
C VAL A 192 -7.08 -8.46 20.38
N ALA A 193 -6.38 -7.87 19.41
CA ALA A 193 -5.08 -7.26 19.61
C ALA A 193 -5.14 -6.10 20.62
N GLN A 194 -4.14 -6.03 21.51
CA GLN A 194 -4.02 -4.94 22.49
C GLN A 194 -3.79 -3.62 21.77
N HIS A 195 -4.38 -2.52 22.25
CA HIS A 195 -4.12 -1.22 21.66
C HIS A 195 -2.79 -0.66 22.16
N SER A 196 -1.98 -0.11 21.23
CA SER A 196 -0.75 0.59 21.57
C SER A 196 -0.96 2.10 21.51
N SER A 197 -0.21 2.83 22.33
CA SER A 197 -0.03 4.27 22.20
C SER A 197 1.46 4.56 22.00
N ARG A 198 1.75 5.67 21.30
CA ARG A 198 3.13 6.13 21.12
C ARG A 198 3.39 7.29 22.06
N SER A 199 4.46 7.19 22.83
CA SER A 199 5.11 8.32 23.48
C SER A 199 6.43 8.62 22.78
N HIS A 200 6.83 9.90 22.80
CA HIS A 200 8.18 10.30 22.49
C HIS A 200 8.77 10.86 23.77
N GLU A 201 9.83 10.22 24.27
CA GLU A 201 10.59 10.75 25.39
C GLU A 201 11.67 11.68 24.83
N ASN A 202 11.71 12.91 25.33
CA ASN A 202 12.72 13.86 24.91
C ASN A 202 14.02 13.57 25.68
N PRO A 203 15.10 13.10 25.03
CA PRO A 203 16.35 12.78 25.68
C PRO A 203 17.13 14.03 26.12
N ASN A 204 16.56 15.24 26.03
CA ASN A 204 17.16 16.50 26.50
C ASN A 204 17.54 16.53 28.01
N ALA A 205 17.27 15.47 28.78
CA ALA A 205 17.89 15.26 30.08
C ALA A 205 19.38 14.86 29.99
N GLU A 206 19.83 14.25 28.89
CA GLU A 206 21.18 13.68 28.73
C GLU A 206 22.14 14.52 27.88
N ASN A 207 21.65 15.28 26.89
CA ASN A 207 22.53 16.01 25.97
C ASN A 207 22.73 17.50 26.36
N LYS A 208 23.16 17.74 27.60
CA LYS A 208 23.44 19.10 28.12
C LYS A 208 24.67 19.78 27.49
N ASN A 209 25.39 19.08 26.62
CA ASN A 209 26.67 19.50 26.03
C ASN A 209 26.60 19.81 24.53
N PHE A 210 25.40 19.97 23.93
CA PHE A 210 25.32 20.38 22.54
C PHE A 210 25.88 21.80 22.35
N GLN A 211 27.09 21.90 21.81
CA GLN A 211 27.71 23.17 21.42
C GLN A 211 27.49 23.41 19.92
N GLY A 212 26.35 23.98 19.57
CA GLY A 212 26.05 24.38 18.20
C GLY A 212 26.91 25.57 17.76
N GLN A 213 27.43 25.51 16.53
CA GLN A 213 28.04 26.66 15.86
C GLN A 213 27.05 27.23 14.85
N MET A 214 27.09 28.55 14.64
CA MET A 214 26.23 29.24 13.68
C MET A 214 27.08 29.83 12.57
N PHE A 215 26.68 29.57 11.33
CA PHE A 215 27.17 30.27 10.16
C PHE A 215 26.00 30.99 9.50
N ARG A 216 26.22 32.26 9.13
CA ARG A 216 25.21 33.06 8.42
C ARG A 216 25.53 33.03 6.94
N GLU A 217 24.68 32.35 6.17
CA GLU A 217 24.80 32.31 4.71
C GLU A 217 24.70 33.72 4.12
N ARG A 218 25.58 34.04 3.16
CA ARG A 218 25.58 35.34 2.48
C ARG A 218 24.51 35.36 1.39
N ILE A 219 23.73 36.43 1.34
CA ILE A 219 22.79 36.66 0.23
C ILE A 219 23.61 37.11 -0.99
N PRO A 220 23.52 36.42 -2.14
CA PRO A 220 24.26 36.81 -3.35
C PRO A 220 23.67 38.08 -3.97
N ASN A 221 24.55 38.96 -4.44
CA ASN A 221 24.18 40.16 -5.20
C ASN A 221 24.21 39.87 -6.71
N PHE A 222 23.68 40.79 -7.51
CA PHE A 222 23.70 40.67 -8.98
C PHE A 222 25.11 40.46 -9.56
N GLU A 223 26.14 41.06 -8.96
CA GLU A 223 27.52 40.85 -9.42
C GLU A 223 28.07 39.45 -9.12
N ASP A 224 27.54 38.78 -8.10
CA ASP A 224 27.97 37.43 -7.73
C ASP A 224 27.37 36.37 -8.67
N SER A 225 26.38 36.72 -9.49
CA SER A 225 25.71 35.77 -10.39
C SER A 225 26.63 35.35 -11.55
N PRO A 226 26.91 34.03 -11.73
CA PRO A 226 27.73 33.53 -12.84
C PRO A 226 27.02 33.61 -14.19
N LEU A 227 25.69 33.74 -14.18
CA LEU A 227 24.84 33.77 -15.37
C LEU A 227 24.00 35.05 -15.37
N LYS A 228 24.08 35.83 -16.45
CA LYS A 228 23.31 37.08 -16.63
C LYS A 228 22.47 36.95 -17.90
N LEU A 229 21.15 36.96 -17.75
CA LEU A 229 20.18 36.77 -18.83
C LEU A 229 19.12 37.87 -18.80
N ASN A 230 18.54 38.16 -19.96
CA ASN A 230 17.47 39.16 -20.11
C ASN A 230 16.09 38.64 -19.66
N SER A 231 15.98 37.35 -19.33
CA SER A 231 14.75 36.72 -18.84
C SER A 231 15.08 35.66 -17.78
N PRO A 232 14.17 35.42 -16.82
CA PRO A 232 14.36 34.38 -15.81
C PRO A 232 14.28 32.99 -16.44
N LEU A 233 15.16 32.09 -16.00
CA LEU A 233 15.06 30.67 -16.33
C LEU A 233 14.02 29.99 -15.45
N GLU A 234 13.43 28.89 -15.92
CA GLU A 234 12.65 27.99 -15.08
C GLU A 234 13.57 27.22 -14.13
N LEU A 235 13.13 27.01 -12.88
CA LEU A 235 13.93 26.45 -11.79
C LEU A 235 14.57 25.11 -12.14
N PHE A 236 13.76 24.12 -12.53
CA PHE A 236 14.22 22.76 -12.79
C PHE A 236 15.19 22.72 -13.98
N SER A 237 14.88 23.52 -15.01
CA SER A 237 15.70 23.66 -16.20
C SER A 237 17.07 24.27 -15.89
N ALA A 238 17.15 25.18 -14.92
CA ALA A 238 18.39 25.82 -14.50
C ALA A 238 19.20 24.95 -13.52
N THR A 239 18.56 24.39 -12.49
CA THR A 239 19.25 23.64 -11.43
C THR A 239 19.46 22.17 -11.77
N LYS A 240 18.72 21.62 -12.75
CA LYS A 240 18.71 20.19 -13.10
C LYS A 240 18.46 19.30 -11.89
N ASP A 241 17.65 19.77 -10.95
CA ASP A 241 17.38 19.11 -9.66
C ASP A 241 18.64 18.77 -8.84
N THR A 242 19.73 19.52 -9.02
CA THR A 242 20.94 19.36 -8.19
C THR A 242 20.86 20.12 -6.87
N THR A 243 19.93 21.08 -6.76
CA THR A 243 19.66 21.91 -5.58
C THR A 243 18.20 22.36 -5.55
N ASP A 244 17.68 22.59 -4.35
CA ASP A 244 16.33 23.11 -4.10
C ASP A 244 16.26 24.63 -4.25
N TYR A 245 17.42 25.29 -4.33
CA TYR A 245 17.53 26.75 -4.26
C TYR A 245 18.06 27.33 -5.58
N LEU A 246 17.41 28.38 -6.06
CA LEU A 246 17.89 29.22 -7.16
C LEU A 246 17.66 30.69 -6.81
N TRP A 247 18.74 31.47 -6.83
CA TRP A 247 18.68 32.91 -6.60
C TRP A 247 18.41 33.64 -7.91
N TYR A 248 17.37 34.47 -7.93
CA TYR A 248 17.11 35.43 -9.00
C TYR A 248 17.46 36.82 -8.50
N THR A 249 18.45 37.45 -9.14
CA THR A 249 18.90 38.81 -8.80
C THR A 249 18.71 39.73 -10.00
N THR A 250 18.21 40.94 -9.78
CA THR A 250 18.13 42.03 -10.78
C THR A 250 18.85 43.27 -10.27
N ARG A 251 19.23 44.16 -11.19
CA ARG A 251 19.63 45.54 -10.88
C ARG A 251 18.41 46.47 -10.93
#